data_AF-A0A4Q9GYJ1-F1
#
_entry.id   AF-A0A4Q9GYJ1-F1
#
_cell.length_a   1.000
_cell.length_b   1.000
_cell.length_c   1.000
_cell.angle_alpha   90.00
_cell.angle_beta   90.00
_cell.angle_gamma   90.00
#
_symmetry.space_group_name_H-M   'P 1'
#
loop_
_entity.id
_entity.type
_entity.pdbx_description
1 polymer ?
#
loop_
_entity_poly.entity_id
_entity_poly.type
_entity_poly.pdbx_seq_one_letter_code
_entity_poly.pdbx_strand_id
1 'polypeptide(L)' 'MAPTVVRDGPFRLFFFSREEPRIHVHVAHPDGEAKFWLTPIVHLA' A
#
# COMPACT_ATOMS: atom_id res chain seq x y z
N MET A 1 2.81 9.61 10.70
CA MET A 1 2.01 8.37 10.80
C MET A 1 1.25 8.22 9.48
N ALA A 2 1.40 7.10 8.77
CA ALA A 2 0.65 6.87 7.53
C ALA A 2 -0.70 6.20 7.84
N PRO A 3 -1.83 6.66 7.26
CA PRO A 3 -3.12 6.02 7.47
C PRO A 3 -3.12 4.62 6.86
N THR A 4 -3.76 3.68 7.57
CA THR A 4 -3.96 2.31 7.09
C THR A 4 -5.13 2.29 6.10
N VAL A 5 -4.93 1.68 4.94
CA VAL A 5 -5.98 1.51 3.91
C VAL A 5 -6.76 0.24 4.20
N VAL A 6 -6.06 -0.87 4.44
CA VAL A 6 -6.62 -2.18 4.75
C VAL A 6 -5.77 -2.84 5.83
N ARG A 7 -6.43 -3.61 6.70
CA ARG A 7 -5.77 -4.51 7.63
C ARG A 7 -6.41 -5.89 7.53
N ASP A 8 -5.58 -6.89 7.29
CA ASP A 8 -6.00 -8.29 7.19
C ASP A 8 -5.08 -9.13 8.08
N GLY A 9 -5.59 -9.51 9.26
CA GLY A 9 -4.78 -10.11 10.32
C GLY A 9 -3.50 -9.31 10.63
N PRO A 10 -2.31 -9.94 10.53
CA PRO A 10 -1.02 -9.28 10.79
C PRO A 10 -0.56 -8.35 9.64
N PHE A 11 -1.19 -8.42 8.47
CA PHE A 11 -0.84 -7.58 7.33
C PHE A 11 -1.49 -6.20 7.45
N ARG A 12 -0.68 -5.16 7.25
CA ARG A 12 -1.12 -3.77 7.24
C ARG A 12 -0.72 -3.09 5.95
N LEU A 13 -1.72 -2.65 5.17
CA LEU A 13 -1.52 -1.96 3.90
C LEU A 13 -1.68 -0.45 4.07
N PHE A 14 -0.75 0.33 3.52
CA PHE A 14 -0.77 1.80 3.64
C PHE A 14 -0.03 2.51 2.50
N PHE A 15 -0.34 3.80 2.31
CA PHE A 15 0.35 4.69 1.38
C PHE A 15 1.36 5.57 2.14
N PHE A 16 2.60 5.64 1.64
CA PHE A 16 3.64 6.51 2.20
C PHE A 16 3.87 7.72 1.29
N SER A 17 3.27 8.86 1.65
CA SER A 17 3.20 10.05 0.78
C SER A 17 4.50 10.84 0.64
N ARG A 18 5.57 10.47 1.35
CA ARG A 18 6.90 11.13 1.27
C ARG A 18 7.99 10.22 0.69
N GLU A 19 7.61 9.24 -0.13
CA GLU A 19 8.57 8.32 -0.76
C GLU A 19 8.83 8.67 -2.23
N GLU A 20 8.43 7.81 -3.16
CA GLU A 20 8.71 7.94 -4.58
C GLU A 20 7.39 8.12 -5.36
N PRO A 21 7.44 8.61 -6.61
CA PRO A 21 6.25 9.11 -7.29
C PRO A 21 5.39 8.04 -8.00
N ARG A 22 5.90 6.82 -8.23
CA ARG A 22 5.11 5.74 -8.83
C ARG A 22 4.04 5.28 -7.85
N ILE A 23 2.88 4.90 -8.37
CA ILE A 23 1.78 4.45 -7.52
C ILE A 23 2.15 3.10 -6.91
N HIS A 24 2.19 3.02 -5.59
CA HIS A 24 2.52 1.80 -4.88
C HIS A 24 1.82 1.72 -3.52
N VAL A 25 1.68 0.50 -3.01
CA VAL A 25 1.22 0.22 -1.65
C VAL A 25 2.30 -0.52 -0.88
N HIS A 26 2.47 -0.13 0.39
CA HIS A 26 3.34 -0.82 1.34
C HIS A 26 2.55 -1.85 2.11
N VAL A 27 3.19 -2.97 2.43
CA VAL A 27 2.66 -4.04 3.27
C VAL A 27 3.64 -4.28 4.41
N ALA A 28 3.19 -4.09 5.64
CA ALA A 28 3.95 -4.44 6.84
C ALA A 28 3.40 -5.72 7.47
N HIS A 29 4.30 -6.60 7.90
CA HIS A 29 4.05 -7.84 8.63
C HIS A 29 5.14 -8.02 9.72
N PRO A 30 4.87 -8.73 10.83
CA PRO A 30 5.89 -9.01 11.84
C PRO A 30 7.18 -9.66 11.29
N ASP A 31 7.04 -10.50 10.27
CA ASP A 31 8.17 -11.21 9.65
C ASP A 31 8.85 -10.41 8.52
N GLY A 32 8.34 -9.24 8.15
CA GLY A 32 8.96 -8.41 7.12
C GLY A 32 8.03 -7.43 6.43
N GLU A 33 8.58 -6.74 5.44
CA GLU A 33 7.89 -5.70 4.69
C GLU A 33 7.95 -5.98 3.18
N ALA A 34 6.94 -5.51 2.44
CA ALA A 34 6.87 -5.62 0.99
C ALA A 34 6.28 -4.35 0.37
N LYS A 35 6.56 -4.13 -0.93
CA LYS A 35 6.02 -3.03 -1.73
C LYS A 35 5.51 -3.53 -3.07
N PHE A 36 4.30 -3.14 -3.45
CA PHE A 36 3.68 -3.48 -4.72
C PHE A 36 3.45 -2.24 -5.57
N TRP A 37 3.90 -2.28 -6.82
CA TRP A 37 3.59 -1.26 -7.83
C TRP A 37 2.16 -1.49 -8.36
N LEU A 38 1.39 -0.41 -8.48
CA LEU A 38 0.02 -0.46 -8.94
C LEU A 38 -0.11 0.22 -10.30
N THR A 39 -0.88 -0.40 -11.18
CA THR A 39 -1.33 0.22 -12.43
C THR A 39 -2.82 0.47 -12.31
N PRO A 40 -3.26 1.74 -12.17
CA PRO A 40 -4.68 2.03 -12.05
C PRO A 40 -5.41 1.65 -13.35
N ILE A 41 -6.55 0.98 -13.21
CA ILE A 41 -7.47 0.70 -14.30
C ILE A 41 -8.68 1.61 -14.11
N VAL A 42 -9.05 2.32 -15.17
CA VAL A 42 -10.19 3.25 -15.15
C VAL A 42 -11.37 2.59 -15.87
N HIS A 43 -12.53 2.56 -15.20
CA HIS A 43 -13.79 2.10 -15.77
C HIS A 43 -14.84 3.21 -15.68
N LEU A 44 -15.76 3.24 -16.65
CA LEU A 44 -16.93 4.12 -16.65
C LEU A 44 -18.09 3.43 -15.93
N ALA A 45 -18.89 4.20 -15.19
CA ALA A 45 -20.10 3.74 -14.51
C ALA A 45 -21.34 3.86 -15.41
#